data_AF-A0A8C4WEK5-F1
#
_entry.id   AF-A0A8C4WEK5-F1
#
_cell.length_a   1.000
_cell.length_b   1.000
_cell.length_c   1.000
_cell.angle_alpha   90.00
_cell.angle_beta   90.00
_cell.angle_gamma   90.00
#
_symmetry.space_group_name_H-M   'P 1'
#
loop_
_entity.id
_entity.type
_entity.pdbx_description
1 polymer ?
#
loop_
_entity_poly.entity_id
_entity_poly.type
_entity_poly.pdbx_seq_one_letter_code
_entity_poly.pdbx_strand_id
1 'polypeptide(L)'
;MGSEGQNLGEEFSNQINDVLSRLATNQMFQSDWDIAAFAIFFIFIGTVLLMVLLALIHCCCCCCCDTRGSHKKVPRKKVGIDNKAMEP
;
A
#
# COMPACT_ATOMS: atom_id res chain seq x y z
N MET A 1 -40.81 3.29 -12.58
CA MET A 1 -39.76 4.32 -12.59
C MET A 1 -38.43 3.60 -12.66
N GLY A 2 -37.78 3.55 -13.84
CA GLY A 2 -36.55 2.77 -14.05
C GLY A 2 -35.65 3.29 -15.18
N SER A 3 -35.86 4.53 -15.63
CA SER A 3 -35.21 5.08 -16.82
C SER A 3 -34.02 6.01 -16.51
N GLU A 4 -33.88 6.50 -15.27
CA GLU A 4 -32.80 7.43 -14.90
C GLU A 4 -31.41 6.76 -14.85
N GLY A 5 -31.31 5.50 -14.43
CA GLY A 5 -30.03 4.79 -14.35
C GLY A 5 -29.42 4.38 -15.70
N GLN A 6 -30.27 4.17 -16.72
CA GLN A 6 -29.81 3.78 -18.06
C GLN A 6 -29.27 5.00 -18.84
N ASN A 7 -29.93 6.16 -18.71
CA ASN A 7 -29.46 7.41 -19.33
C ASN A 7 -28.17 7.93 -18.69
N LEU A 8 -28.02 7.84 -17.36
CA LEU A 8 -26.79 8.25 -16.66
C LEU A 8 -25.57 7.42 -17.06
N GLY A 9 -25.75 6.10 -17.21
CA GLY A 9 -24.67 5.22 -17.66
C GLY A 9 -24.24 5.54 -19.10
N GLU A 10 -25.20 5.79 -19.97
CA GLU A 10 -24.94 6.13 -21.38
C GLU A 10 -24.28 7.52 -21.53
N GLU A 11 -24.74 8.53 -20.78
CA GLU A 11 -24.08 9.85 -20.72
C GLU A 11 -22.67 9.77 -20.16
N PHE A 12 -22.44 8.96 -19.12
CA PHE A 12 -21.13 8.78 -18.52
C PHE A 12 -20.17 8.05 -19.45
N SER A 13 -20.64 6.99 -20.13
CA SER A 13 -19.87 6.30 -21.16
C SER A 13 -19.53 7.23 -22.33
N ASN A 14 -20.48 8.05 -22.79
CA ASN A 14 -20.22 9.00 -23.87
C ASN A 14 -19.22 10.09 -23.45
N GLN A 15 -19.33 10.63 -22.24
CA GLN A 15 -18.36 11.59 -21.70
C GLN A 15 -16.97 10.98 -21.55
N ILE A 16 -16.85 9.74 -21.04
CA ILE A 16 -15.58 9.02 -20.93
C ILE A 16 -14.95 8.80 -22.31
N ASN A 17 -15.74 8.41 -23.31
CA ASN A 17 -15.24 8.20 -24.66
C ASN A 17 -14.79 9.50 -25.33
N ASP A 18 -15.50 10.62 -25.11
CA ASP A 18 -15.07 11.93 -25.64
C ASP A 18 -13.77 12.41 -24.98
N VAL A 19 -13.64 12.30 -23.66
CA VAL A 19 -12.39 12.70 -22.98
C VAL A 19 -11.24 11.76 -23.32
N LEU A 20 -11.46 10.45 -23.46
CA LEU A 20 -10.45 9.49 -23.90
C LEU A 20 -10.02 9.75 -25.35
N SER A 21 -10.97 10.02 -26.24
CA SER A 21 -10.69 10.33 -27.64
C SER A 21 -9.92 11.63 -27.77
N ARG A 22 -10.24 12.64 -26.95
CA ARG A 22 -9.48 13.91 -26.85
C ARG A 22 -8.11 13.72 -26.21
N LEU A 23 -7.96 12.87 -25.19
CA LEU A 23 -6.66 12.52 -24.60
C LEU A 23 -5.75 11.79 -25.60
N ALA A 24 -6.33 10.88 -26.39
CA ALA A 24 -5.63 10.10 -27.40
C ALA A 24 -5.24 10.93 -28.62
N THR A 25 -6.11 11.84 -29.07
CA THR A 25 -5.84 12.73 -30.21
C THR A 25 -4.90 13.87 -29.87
N ASN A 26 -4.93 14.39 -28.63
CA ASN A 26 -3.98 15.40 -28.16
C ASN A 26 -2.66 14.77 -27.73
N GLN A 27 -1.96 14.03 -28.61
CA GLN A 27 -0.50 13.76 -28.59
C GLN A 27 0.24 13.48 -27.25
N MET A 28 -0.46 13.22 -26.14
CA MET A 28 0.10 13.00 -24.80
C MET A 28 0.77 11.62 -24.68
N PHE A 29 0.84 10.88 -25.78
CA PHE A 29 1.44 9.56 -25.85
C PHE A 29 2.45 9.38 -27.00
N GLN A 30 2.83 10.46 -27.70
CA GLN A 30 3.70 10.35 -28.88
C GLN A 30 5.11 10.94 -28.70
N SER A 31 5.35 11.73 -27.66
CA SER A 31 6.70 12.18 -27.34
C SER A 31 7.41 11.18 -26.42
N ASP A 32 8.62 10.76 -26.77
CA ASP A 32 9.47 9.87 -25.95
C ASP A 32 9.72 10.43 -24.54
N TRP A 33 9.58 11.74 -24.36
CA TRP A 33 9.65 12.40 -23.06
C TRP A 33 8.39 12.21 -22.20
N ASP A 34 7.22 12.14 -22.83
CA ASP A 34 5.95 11.98 -22.13
C ASP A 34 5.82 10.55 -21.59
N ILE A 35 6.18 9.54 -22.40
CA ILE A 35 6.22 8.14 -21.96
C ILE A 35 7.21 7.93 -20.80
N ALA A 36 8.36 8.62 -20.81
CA ALA A 36 9.32 8.58 -19.72
C ALA A 36 8.73 9.21 -18.44
N ALA A 37 8.06 10.36 -18.56
CA ALA A 37 7.39 11.03 -17.44
C ALA A 37 6.26 10.17 -16.86
N PHE A 38 5.42 9.58 -17.70
CA PHE A 38 4.37 8.64 -17.30
C PHE A 38 4.94 7.41 -16.59
N ALA A 39 6.01 6.81 -17.11
CA ALA A 39 6.65 5.65 -16.48
C ALA A 39 7.18 6.00 -15.08
N ILE A 40 7.85 7.14 -14.91
CA ILE A 40 8.34 7.62 -13.61
C ILE A 40 7.17 7.82 -12.64
N PHE A 41 6.08 8.45 -13.11
CA PHE A 41 4.88 8.68 -12.31
C PHE A 41 4.22 7.37 -11.87
N PHE A 42 4.05 6.40 -12.78
CA PHE A 42 3.50 5.08 -12.46
C PHE A 42 4.40 4.29 -11.52
N ILE A 43 5.73 4.36 -11.68
CA ILE A 43 6.67 3.73 -10.75
C ILE A 43 6.55 4.38 -9.38
N PHE A 44 6.48 5.70 -9.29
CA PHE A 44 6.31 6.40 -8.02
C PHE A 44 5.00 5.99 -7.33
N ILE A 45 3.86 6.08 -8.01
CA ILE A 45 2.57 5.64 -7.46
C ILE A 45 2.62 4.15 -7.09
N GLY A 46 3.16 3.31 -7.97
CA GLY A 46 3.30 1.87 -7.74
C GLY A 46 4.14 1.56 -6.50
N THR A 47 5.26 2.26 -6.30
CA THR A 47 6.12 2.09 -5.11
C THR A 47 5.42 2.56 -3.84
N VAL A 48 4.67 3.66 -3.87
CA VAL A 48 3.88 4.14 -2.73
C VAL A 48 2.79 3.13 -2.38
N LEU A 49 2.03 2.65 -3.38
CA LEU A 49 1.00 1.63 -3.18
C LEU A 49 1.58 0.32 -2.67
N LEU A 50 2.73 -0.10 -3.20
CA LEU A 50 3.45 -1.29 -2.73
C LEU A 50 3.89 -1.11 -1.28
N MET A 51 4.45 0.04 -0.90
CA MET A 51 4.84 0.34 0.48
C MET A 51 3.64 0.32 1.42
N VAL A 52 2.51 0.89 1.03
CA VAL A 52 1.26 0.84 1.80
C VAL A 52 0.79 -0.60 1.95
N LEU A 53 0.78 -1.39 0.87
CA LEU A 53 0.36 -2.78 0.89
C LEU A 53 1.28 -3.64 1.79
N LEU A 54 2.60 -3.45 1.70
CA LEU A 54 3.56 -4.11 2.59
C LEU A 54 3.39 -3.67 4.04
N ALA A 55 3.10 -2.39 4.29
CA ALA A 55 2.81 -1.89 5.64
C ALA A 55 1.51 -2.48 6.19
N LEU A 56 0.48 -2.65 5.36
CA LEU A 56 -0.76 -3.33 5.75
C LEU A 56 -0.51 -4.81 6.03
N ILE A 57 0.28 -5.50 5.21
CA ILE A 57 0.65 -6.91 5.47
C ILE A 57 1.46 -6.99 6.76
N HIS A 58 2.48 -6.16 6.95
CA HIS A 58 3.30 -6.17 8.14
C HIS A 58 2.50 -5.77 9.39
N CYS A 59 1.63 -4.77 9.31
CA CYS A 59 0.76 -4.36 10.40
C CYS A 59 -0.30 -5.42 10.70
N CYS A 60 -0.97 -6.00 9.71
CA CYS A 60 -1.94 -7.07 9.93
C CYS A 60 -1.26 -8.36 10.43
N CYS A 61 -0.08 -8.72 9.92
CA CYS A 61 0.68 -9.87 10.41
C CYS A 61 1.28 -9.60 11.80
N CYS A 62 1.79 -8.41 12.11
CA CYS A 62 2.33 -8.08 13.43
C CYS A 62 1.24 -7.82 14.47
N CYS A 63 0.14 -7.14 14.14
CA CYS A 63 -1.00 -6.93 15.04
C CYS A 63 -1.83 -8.21 15.26
N CYS A 64 -1.90 -9.13 14.29
CA CYS A 64 -2.49 -10.46 14.53
C CYS A 64 -1.50 -11.44 15.20
N CYS A 65 -0.18 -11.23 15.10
CA CYS A 65 0.82 -12.02 15.83
C CYS A 65 1.15 -11.48 17.22
N ASP A 66 0.60 -10.33 17.63
CA ASP A 66 0.77 -9.83 19.01
C ASP A 66 -0.07 -10.61 20.03
N THR A 67 -0.92 -11.53 19.57
CA THR A 67 -1.48 -12.58 20.44
C THR A 67 -0.63 -13.85 20.50
N ARG A 68 0.54 -13.93 19.84
CA ARG A 68 1.37 -15.14 19.91
C ARG A 68 2.89 -15.08 19.71
N GLY A 69 3.56 -13.96 19.44
CA GLY A 69 4.99 -14.12 19.10
C GLY A 69 6.00 -12.98 18.95
N SER A 70 5.79 -11.72 19.37
CA SER A 70 6.88 -10.71 19.21
C SER A 70 7.03 -9.70 20.34
N HIS A 71 7.18 -10.21 21.56
CA HIS A 71 8.20 -9.64 22.43
C HIS A 71 8.87 -10.80 23.14
N LYS A 72 9.79 -11.47 22.45
CA LYS A 72 10.76 -12.34 23.12
C LYS A 72 11.63 -11.42 23.97
N LYS A 73 11.10 -11.00 25.13
CA LYS A 73 11.87 -10.44 26.23
C LYS A 73 12.93 -11.52 26.45
N VAL A 74 14.16 -11.28 26.01
CA VAL A 74 15.27 -12.19 26.31
C VAL A 74 15.19 -12.38 27.82
N PRO A 75 14.95 -13.60 28.35
CA PRO A 75 14.85 -13.77 29.78
C PRO A 75 16.22 -13.39 30.31
N ARG A 76 16.32 -12.20 30.91
CA ARG A 76 17.53 -11.80 31.63
C ARG A 76 17.61 -12.80 32.77
N LYS A 77 18.41 -13.85 32.60
CA LYS A 77 18.76 -14.77 33.66
C LYS A 77 19.40 -13.90 34.73
N LYS A 78 18.67 -13.64 35.82
CA LYS A 78 19.24 -12.97 36.98
C LYS A 78 20.32 -13.91 37.50
N VAL A 79 21.57 -13.64 37.13
CA VAL A 79 22.73 -14.29 37.72
C VAL A 79 23.03 -13.55 39.00
N GLY A 80 22.37 -13.95 40.08
CA GLY A 80 22.85 -13.64 41.42
C GLY A 80 24.06 -14.54 41.71
N ILE A 81 25.14 -13.96 42.22
CA ILE A 81 26.14 -14.74 42.94
C ILE A 81 25.53 -15.00 44.32
N ASP A 82 25.22 -16.27 44.61
CA ASP A 82 24.85 -16.66 45.96
C ASP A 82 26.06 -16.43 46.87
N ASN A 83 25.92 -15.46 47.79
CA ASN A 83 26.96 -15.16 48.76
C ASN A 83 26.96 -16.23 49.86
N LYS A 84 27.77 -17.27 49.67
CA LYS A 84 28.00 -18.38 50.60
C LYS A 84 28.64 -17.98 51.93
N ALA A 85 29.09 -16.74 52.08
CA ALA A 85 29.72 -16.24 53.32
C ALA A 85 28.72 -15.99 54.47
N MET A 86 27.43 -16.26 54.27
CA MET A 86 26.37 -16.07 55.25
C MET A 86 25.70 -17.39 55.66
N GLU A 87 26.41 -18.51 55.50
CA GLU A 87 26.08 -19.77 56.17
C GLU A 87 26.67 -19.68 57.61
N PRO A 88 25.86 -19.87 58.68
CA PRO A 88 26.31 -19.68 60.07
C PRO A 88 27.37 -20.68 60.51
#